data_AF-A0A951WU29-F1
#
_entry.id   AF-A0A951WU29-F1
#
_cell.length_a   1.000
_cell.length_b   1.000
_cell.length_c   1.000
_cell.angle_alpha   90.00
_cell.angle_beta   90.00
_cell.angle_gamma   90.00
#
_symmetry.space_group_name_H-M   'P 1'
#
loop_
_entity.id
_entity.type
_entity.pdbx_description
1 polymer ?
#
loop_
_entity_poly.entity_id
_entity_poly.type
_entity_poly.pdbx_seq_one_letter_code
_entity_poly.pdbx_strand_id
1 'polypeptide(L)'
;MHAAPTRTVFSHITDFLATNPTPQEIISYQLPPELEARALDLLERNGEGLLSVEEHQEMVDFMRAEEMMSLLKAKTRLKLKKSTE
;
A
#
# COMPACT_ATOMS: atom_id res chain seq x y z
N MET A 1 -10.53 -20.71 17.48
CA MET A 1 -10.47 -19.24 17.61
C MET A 1 -10.31 -18.69 16.20
N HIS A 2 -11.32 -18.03 15.64
CA HIS A 2 -11.17 -17.34 14.36
C HIS A 2 -10.43 -16.04 14.66
N ALA A 3 -9.11 -16.03 14.48
CA ALA A 3 -8.39 -14.76 14.37
C ALA A 3 -9.03 -14.02 13.19
N ALA A 4 -9.63 -12.86 13.45
CA ALA A 4 -10.02 -11.97 12.36
C ALA A 4 -8.78 -11.79 11.46
N PRO A 5 -8.92 -11.85 10.12
CA PRO A 5 -7.77 -11.69 9.24
C PRO A 5 -7.10 -10.36 9.58
N THR A 6 -5.82 -10.40 9.92
CA THR A 6 -4.99 -9.19 10.05
C THR A 6 -5.18 -8.39 8.77
N ARG A 7 -5.73 -7.19 8.87
CA ARG A 7 -6.04 -6.37 7.69
C ARG A 7 -4.72 -6.04 7.00
N THR A 8 -4.48 -6.66 5.85
CA THR A 8 -3.23 -6.50 5.11
C THR A 8 -3.18 -5.16 4.38
N VAL A 9 -1.99 -4.74 3.97
CA VAL A 9 -1.81 -3.58 3.08
C VAL A 9 -2.69 -3.69 1.83
N PHE A 10 -2.84 -4.90 1.28
CA PHE A 10 -3.70 -5.15 0.12
C PHE A 10 -5.17 -4.94 0.45
N SER A 11 -5.66 -5.42 1.59
CA SER A 11 -7.05 -5.19 2.02
C SER A 11 -7.36 -3.70 2.12
N HIS A 12 -6.47 -2.89 2.71
CA HIS A 12 -6.67 -1.44 2.79
C HIS A 12 -6.72 -0.78 1.41
N ILE A 13 -5.81 -1.15 0.51
CA ILE A 13 -5.79 -0.58 -0.85
C ILE A 13 -7.03 -1.02 -1.64
N THR A 14 -7.44 -2.29 -1.56
CA THR A 14 -8.62 -2.77 -2.27
C THR A 14 -9.89 -2.14 -1.73
N ASP A 15 -10.00 -1.95 -0.42
CA ASP A 15 -11.13 -1.24 0.19
C ASP A 15 -11.19 0.21 -0.29
N PHE A 16 -10.05 0.90 -0.34
CA PHE A 16 -9.95 2.24 -0.91
C PHE A 16 -10.37 2.29 -2.38
N LEU A 17 -9.91 1.36 -3.22
CA LEU A 17 -10.29 1.34 -4.64
C LEU A 17 -11.78 0.98 -4.84
N ALA A 18 -12.34 0.15 -3.95
CA ALA A 18 -13.75 -0.24 -4.00
C ALA A 18 -14.70 0.93 -3.69
N THR A 19 -14.25 2.01 -3.05
CA THR A 19 -15.07 3.23 -2.88
C THR A 19 -15.20 4.07 -4.15
N ASN A 20 -14.59 3.63 -5.26
CA ASN A 20 -14.52 4.34 -6.53
C ASN A 20 -13.93 5.76 -6.39
N PRO A 21 -12.68 5.87 -5.89
CA PRO A 21 -12.05 7.16 -5.61
C PRO A 21 -11.83 7.98 -6.87
N THR A 22 -11.87 9.29 -6.73
CA THR A 22 -11.55 10.23 -7.80
C THR A 22 -10.08 10.10 -8.23
N PRO A 23 -9.72 10.51 -9.45
CA PRO A 23 -8.33 10.57 -9.88
C PRO A 23 -7.41 11.34 -8.90
N GLN A 24 -7.92 12.42 -8.31
CA GLN A 24 -7.19 13.24 -7.35
C GLN A 24 -6.96 12.49 -6.03
N GLU A 25 -7.95 11.76 -5.53
CA GLU A 25 -7.81 10.90 -4.35
C GLU A 25 -6.81 9.77 -4.60
N ILE A 26 -6.83 9.13 -5.78
CA ILE A 26 -5.83 8.11 -6.14
C ILE A 26 -4.41 8.70 -6.14
N ILE A 27 -4.24 9.89 -6.71
CA ILE A 27 -2.93 10.58 -6.79
C ILE A 27 -2.41 10.98 -5.40
N SER A 28 -3.30 11.38 -4.51
CA SER A 28 -2.99 11.84 -3.16
C SER A 28 -2.98 10.73 -2.11
N TYR A 29 -3.40 9.50 -2.48
CA TYR A 29 -3.45 8.36 -1.57
C TYR A 29 -2.12 8.17 -0.84
N GLN A 30 -2.22 8.00 0.47
CA GLN A 30 -1.13 7.59 1.35
C GLN A 30 -1.60 6.39 2.16
N LEU A 31 -0.64 5.56 2.58
CA LEU A 31 -0.96 4.50 3.55
C LEU A 31 -1.46 5.14 4.86
N PRO A 32 -2.45 4.51 5.52
CA PRO A 32 -2.83 4.90 6.87
C PRO A 32 -1.64 4.87 7.84
N PRO A 33 -1.58 5.76 8.85
CA PRO A 33 -0.45 5.87 9.76
C PRO A 33 -0.07 4.56 10.45
N GLU A 34 -1.04 3.72 10.77
CA GLU A 34 -0.80 2.40 11.38
C GLU A 34 -0.04 1.45 10.45
N LEU A 35 -0.34 1.49 9.15
CA LEU A 35 0.34 0.68 8.14
C LEU A 35 1.69 1.26 7.76
N GLU A 36 1.83 2.59 7.75
CA GLU A 36 3.11 3.26 7.56
C GLU A 36 4.07 2.93 8.71
N ALA A 37 3.61 3.02 9.96
CA ALA A 37 4.40 2.65 11.13
C ALA A 37 4.82 1.16 11.09
N ARG A 38 3.91 0.26 10.69
CA ARG A 38 4.24 -1.17 10.54
C ARG A 38 5.29 -1.40 9.45
N ALA A 39 5.18 -0.72 8.30
CA ALA A 39 6.18 -0.83 7.25
C ALA A 39 7.56 -0.35 7.72
N LEU A 40 7.62 0.75 8.49
CA LEU A 40 8.86 1.25 9.07
C LEU A 40 9.48 0.27 10.08
N ASP A 41 8.68 -0.28 11.00
CA ASP A 41 9.12 -1.31 11.96
C ASP A 41 9.73 -2.54 11.25
N LEU A 42 9.07 -3.02 10.19
CA LEU A 42 9.56 -4.14 9.40
C LEU A 42 10.90 -3.82 8.72
N LEU A 43 11.08 -2.60 8.20
CA LEU A 43 12.33 -2.17 7.57
C LEU A 43 13.48 -2.07 8.59
N GLU A 44 13.22 -1.49 9.76
CA GLU A 44 14.20 -1.38 10.84
C GLU A 44 14.66 -2.78 11.29
N ARG A 45 13.71 -3.67 11.56
CA ARG A 45 14.00 -5.05 12.02
C ARG A 45 14.61 -5.93 10.93
N ASN A 46 14.32 -5.67 9.65
CA ASN A 46 15.01 -6.32 8.55
C ASN A 46 16.49 -5.95 8.51
N GLY A 47 16.83 -4.69 8.78
CA GLY A 47 18.22 -4.22 8.91
C GLY A 47 19.00 -4.94 10.00
N GLU A 48 18.32 -5.37 11.06
CA GLU A 48 18.88 -6.13 12.18
C GLU A 48 18.86 -7.66 11.98
N GLY A 49 18.23 -8.15 10.89
CA GLY A 49 18.07 -9.59 10.63
C GLY A 49 17.09 -10.29 11.57
N LEU A 50 16.14 -9.54 12.15
CA LEU A 50 15.20 -10.00 13.19
C LEU A 50 13.78 -10.29 12.67
N LEU A 51 13.61 -10.38 11.35
CA LEU A 51 12.31 -10.74 10.77
C LEU A 51 12.08 -12.24 10.81
N SER A 52 10.90 -12.63 11.29
CA SER A 52 10.36 -13.97 11.00
C SER A 52 10.04 -14.12 9.50
N VAL A 53 9.76 -15.35 9.07
CA VAL A 53 9.38 -15.65 7.69
C VAL A 53 8.09 -14.92 7.31
N GLU A 54 7.14 -14.89 8.23
CA GLU A 54 5.85 -14.21 8.07
C GLU A 54 6.02 -12.70 7.94
N GLU A 55 6.89 -12.10 8.76
CA GLU A 55 7.17 -10.67 8.72
C GLU A 55 7.98 -10.26 7.49
N HIS A 56 8.89 -11.13 7.04
CA HIS A 56 9.56 -10.92 5.75
C HIS A 56 8.56 -10.95 4.59
N GLN A 57 7.59 -11.86 4.63
CA GLN A 57 6.52 -11.89 3.63
C GLN A 57 5.64 -10.63 3.70
N GLU A 58 5.30 -10.17 4.91
CA GLU A 58 4.57 -8.92 5.12
C GLU A 58 5.33 -7.71 4.55
N MET A 59 6.64 -7.62 4.78
CA MET A 59 7.50 -6.58 4.21
C MET A 59 7.48 -6.61 2.67
N VAL A 60 7.60 -7.80 2.07
CA VAL A 60 7.50 -7.98 0.61
C VAL A 60 6.14 -7.52 0.09
N ASP A 61 5.07 -7.77 0.83
CA ASP A 61 3.72 -7.35 0.47
C ASP A 61 3.57 -5.82 0.49
N PHE A 62 4.15 -5.13 1.49
CA PHE A 62 4.24 -3.67 1.50
C PHE A 62 4.98 -3.12 0.27
N MET A 63 6.12 -3.72 -0.10
CA MET A 63 6.88 -3.28 -1.27
C MET A 63 6.08 -3.42 -2.57
N ARG A 64 5.40 -4.57 -2.77
CA ARG A 64 4.56 -4.83 -3.95
C ARG A 64 3.37 -3.87 -4.01
N ALA A 65 2.73 -3.63 -2.86
CA ALA A 65 1.60 -2.72 -2.75
C ALA A 65 1.99 -1.29 -3.13
N GLU A 66 3.15 -0.81 -2.68
CA GLU A 66 3.62 0.52 -3.05
C GLU A 66 4.02 0.60 -4.53
N GLU A 67 4.75 -0.38 -5.08
CA GLU A 67 5.07 -0.37 -6.51
C GLU A 67 3.80 -0.27 -7.38
N MET A 68 2.76 -1.05 -7.03
CA MET A 68 1.46 -0.99 -7.68
C MET A 68 0.80 0.39 -7.56
N MET A 69 0.76 0.98 -6.35
CA MET A 69 0.14 2.29 -6.13
C MET A 69 0.91 3.41 -6.84
N SER A 70 2.24 3.37 -6.84
CA SER A 70 3.09 4.29 -7.61
C SER A 70 2.79 4.25 -9.10
N LEU A 71 2.66 3.05 -9.68
CA LEU A 71 2.26 2.89 -11.09
C LEU A 71 0.84 3.39 -11.35
N LEU A 72 -0.11 3.10 -10.45
CA LEU A 72 -1.48 3.59 -10.55
C LEU A 72 -1.53 5.12 -10.54
N LYS A 73 -0.85 5.77 -9.59
CA LYS A 73 -0.72 7.24 -9.51
C LYS A 73 -0.16 7.82 -10.81
N ALA A 74 0.89 7.21 -11.37
CA ALA A 74 1.48 7.65 -12.63
C ALA A 74 0.50 7.56 -13.80
N LYS A 75 -0.19 6.41 -13.97
CA LYS A 75 -1.20 6.22 -15.03
C LYS A 75 -2.38 7.17 -14.87
N THR A 76 -2.82 7.44 -13.65
CA THR A 76 -3.91 8.38 -13.36
C THR A 76 -3.54 9.81 -13.75
N ARG A 77 -2.31 10.26 -13.44
CA ARG A 77 -1.80 11.58 -13.89
C ARG A 77 -1.77 11.68 -15.42
N LEU A 78 -1.34 10.63 -16.11
CA LEU A 78 -1.31 10.59 -17.57
C LEU A 78 -2.73 10.69 -18.17
N LYS A 79 -3.71 10.00 -17.57
CA LYS A 79 -5.11 10.07 -17.99
C LYS A 79 -5.67 11.49 -17.84
N LEU A 80 -5.41 12.15 -16.71
CA LEU A 80 -5.87 13.53 -16.46
C LEU A 80 -5.28 14.52 -17.46
N LYS A 81 -3.99 14.38 -17.82
CA LYS A 81 -3.36 15.24 -18.85
C LYS A 81 -4.05 15.09 -20.20
N LYS A 82 -4.30 13.85 -20.64
CA LYS A 82 -4.98 13.57 -21.92
C LYS A 82 -6.44 14.02 -21.98
N SER A 83 -7.11 14.18 -20.84
CA SER A 83 -8.50 14.67 -20.79
C SER A 83 -8.61 16.19 -20.79
N THR A 84 -7.48 16.91 -20.68
CA THR A 84 -7.42 18.38 -20.69
C THR A 84 -7.00 18.93 -22.07
N GLU A 85 -6.51 18.07 -22.97
CA GLU A 85 -6.20 18.34 -24.38
C GLU A 85 -7.41 18.04 -25.28
#